data_AF-A0A7S0I5H5-F1
#
_entry.id   AF-A0A7S0I5H5-F1
#
_cell.length_a   1.000
_cell.length_b   1.000
_cell.length_c   1.000
_cell.angle_alpha   90.00
_cell.angle_beta   90.00
_cell.angle_gamma   90.00
#
_symmetry.space_group_name_H-M   'P 1'
#
loop_
_entity.id
_entity.type
_entity.pdbx_description
1 polymer ?
#
loop_
_entity_poly.entity_id
_entity_poly.type
_entity_poly.pdbx_seq_one_letter_code
_entity_poly.pdbx_strand_id
1 'polypeptide(L)'
;ELLLHRPLMPAPTEIKQFGAMCELLGTPNEKIWPGFGALPLAKTIQLPLQPYNELPHRLARVPPTPETLDLLNGLLAYDPRKRLTTRDAVTHAYFTSWPLPQDPNAMPSFAAHSFEKHTAAHVAAAERYTGRA
;
A
#
# COMPACT_ATOMS: atom_id res chain seq x y z
N GLU A 1 1.17 1.05 0.74
CA GLU A 1 2.09 0.82 1.88
C GLU A 1 3.50 1.31 1.59
N LEU A 2 4.09 0.94 0.45
CA LEU A 2 5.42 1.42 0.03
C LEU A 2 5.60 2.94 0.15
N LEU A 3 4.64 3.73 -0.34
CA LEU A 3 4.68 5.19 -0.26
C LEU A 3 4.62 5.74 1.18
N LEU A 4 4.02 5.01 2.12
CA LEU A 4 3.82 5.48 3.49
C LEU A 4 4.80 4.86 4.50
N HIS A 5 5.54 3.83 4.08
CA HIS A 5 6.33 2.95 4.96
C HIS A 5 5.54 2.37 6.14
N ARG A 6 4.23 2.22 5.98
CA ARG A 6 3.31 1.61 6.95
C ARG A 6 2.07 1.08 6.25
N PRO A 7 1.28 0.23 6.92
CA PRO A 7 0.03 -0.28 6.37
C PRO A 7 -0.93 0.84 5.97
N LEU A 8 -1.59 0.68 4.82
CA LEU A 8 -2.53 1.69 4.29
C LEU A 8 -3.88 1.61 5.01
N MET A 9 -4.33 0.39 5.31
CA MET A 9 -5.59 0.10 5.99
C MET A 9 -5.34 -0.93 7.10
N PRO A 10 -4.70 -0.53 8.22
CA PRO A 10 -4.47 -1.43 9.34
C PRO A 10 -5.78 -1.66 10.10
N ALA A 11 -6.23 -2.91 10.18
CA ALA A 11 -7.34 -3.28 11.06
C ALA A 11 -7.18 -4.68 11.67
N PRO A 12 -7.67 -4.90 12.90
CA PRO A 12 -7.51 -6.17 13.61
C PRO A 12 -8.61 -7.21 13.30
N THR A 13 -9.71 -6.81 12.64
CA THR A 13 -10.84 -7.70 12.31
C THR A 13 -11.38 -7.38 10.91
N GLU A 14 -12.06 -8.33 10.27
CA GLU A 14 -12.62 -8.16 8.93
C GLU A 14 -13.61 -6.99 8.83
N ILE A 15 -14.49 -6.85 9.83
CA ILE A 15 -15.46 -5.75 9.88
C ILE A 15 -14.73 -4.40 9.98
N LYS A 16 -13.70 -4.31 10.82
CA LYS A 16 -12.88 -3.10 10.95
C LYS A 16 -12.04 -2.85 9.70
N GLN A 17 -11.59 -3.89 9.01
CA GLN A 17 -10.87 -3.79 7.74
C GLN A 17 -11.76 -3.16 6.68
N PHE A 18 -13.01 -3.61 6.57
CA PHE A 18 -13.97 -3.02 5.65
C PHE A 18 -14.35 -1.58 6.03
N GLY A 19 -14.46 -1.30 7.33
CA GLY A 19 -14.60 0.07 7.83
C GLY A 19 -13.44 0.97 7.41
N ALA A 20 -12.20 0.51 7.58
CA ALA A 20 -10.99 1.23 7.15
C ALA A 20 -10.95 1.46 5.63
N MET A 21 -11.44 0.52 4.83
CA MET A 21 -11.63 0.74 3.39
C MET A 21 -12.62 1.87 3.14
N CYS A 22 -13.77 1.88 3.83
CA CYS A 22 -14.79 2.92 3.68
C CYS A 22 -14.27 4.31 4.09
N GLU A 23 -13.49 4.40 5.18
CA GLU A 23 -12.85 5.65 5.61
C GLU A 23 -11.83 6.16 4.58
N LEU A 24 -11.17 5.26 3.84
CA LEU A 24 -10.16 5.61 2.85
C LEU A 24 -10.76 5.98 1.49
N LEU A 25 -11.67 5.15 0.97
CA LEU A 25 -12.15 5.22 -0.41
C LEU A 25 -13.55 5.86 -0.53
N GLY A 26 -14.24 6.01 0.60
CA GLY A 26 -15.64 6.37 0.68
C GLY A 26 -16.54 5.15 0.85
N THR A 27 -17.70 5.36 1.48
CA THR A 27 -18.70 4.32 1.72
C THR A 27 -19.29 3.83 0.40
N PRO A 28 -19.31 2.51 0.13
CA PRO A 28 -19.87 1.98 -1.10
C PRO A 28 -21.36 2.30 -1.20
N ASN A 29 -21.77 2.68 -2.40
CA ASN A 29 -23.15 2.95 -2.79
C ASN A 29 -23.36 2.47 -4.22
N GLU A 30 -24.60 2.52 -4.72
CA GLU A 30 -24.96 2.01 -6.05
C GLU A 30 -24.23 2.71 -7.21
N LYS A 31 -23.68 3.92 -7.02
CA LYS A 31 -22.84 4.58 -8.04
C LYS A 31 -21.43 3.97 -8.07
N ILE A 32 -20.85 3.75 -6.90
CA ILE A 32 -19.49 3.23 -6.73
C ILE A 32 -19.46 1.73 -7.07
N TRP A 33 -20.33 0.95 -6.41
CA TRP A 33 -20.46 -0.49 -6.56
C TRP A 33 -21.93 -0.89 -6.80
N PRO A 34 -22.36 -0.95 -8.08
CA PRO A 34 -23.70 -1.38 -8.43
C PRO A 34 -23.98 -2.81 -7.96
N GLY A 35 -25.08 -3.00 -7.23
CA GLY A 35 -25.46 -4.30 -6.67
C GLY A 35 -24.79 -4.67 -5.35
N PHE A 36 -24.06 -3.75 -4.71
CA PHE A 36 -23.50 -3.96 -3.37
C PHE A 36 -24.58 -4.39 -2.36
N GLY A 37 -25.76 -3.76 -2.40
CA GLY A 37 -26.87 -4.08 -1.49
C GLY A 37 -27.47 -5.48 -1.68
N ALA A 38 -27.18 -6.16 -2.80
CA ALA A 38 -27.61 -7.54 -3.05
C ALA A 38 -26.69 -8.57 -2.38
N LEU A 39 -25.50 -8.17 -1.92
CA LEU A 39 -24.56 -9.07 -1.26
C LEU A 39 -25.11 -9.52 0.11
N PRO A 40 -24.98 -10.80 0.47
CA PRO A 40 -25.56 -11.33 1.72
C PRO A 40 -25.13 -10.56 2.98
N LEU A 41 -23.84 -10.22 3.07
CA LEU A 41 -23.26 -9.55 4.23
C LEU A 41 -23.45 -8.02 4.23
N ALA A 42 -23.73 -7.40 3.08
CA ALA A 42 -23.87 -5.95 2.98
C ALA A 42 -25.04 -5.42 3.81
N LYS A 43 -26.05 -6.24 4.07
CA LYS A 43 -27.23 -5.89 4.88
C LYS A 43 -26.98 -5.98 6.39
N THR A 44 -25.95 -6.70 6.81
CA THR A 44 -25.66 -6.99 8.22
C THR A 44 -24.59 -6.06 8.80
N ILE A 45 -23.73 -5.53 7.95
CA ILE A 45 -22.60 -4.70 8.37
C ILE A 45 -23.03 -3.24 8.46
N GLN A 46 -22.78 -2.60 9.60
CA GLN A 46 -22.90 -1.16 9.73
C GLN A 46 -21.65 -0.48 9.20
N LEU A 47 -21.82 0.40 8.21
CA LEU A 47 -20.71 1.10 7.56
C LEU A 47 -20.60 2.52 8.11
N PRO A 48 -19.37 3.04 8.28
CA PRO A 48 -19.17 4.45 8.53
C PRO A 48 -19.71 5.26 7.35
N LEU A 49 -20.23 6.46 7.63
CA LEU A 49 -20.62 7.40 6.58
C LEU A 49 -19.40 8.24 6.18
N GLN A 50 -18.84 7.94 5.02
CA GLN A 50 -17.71 8.65 4.43
C GLN A 50 -18.02 8.93 2.95
N PRO A 51 -18.43 10.15 2.59
CA PRO A 51 -18.87 10.46 1.23
C PRO A 51 -17.72 10.67 0.24
N TYR A 52 -16.49 10.87 0.72
CA TYR A 52 -15.34 11.27 -0.10
C TYR A 52 -14.19 10.25 -0.06
N ASN A 53 -13.42 10.22 -1.14
CA ASN A 53 -12.18 9.47 -1.24
C ASN A 53 -11.03 10.25 -0.59
N GLU A 54 -10.50 9.71 0.49
CA GLU A 54 -9.43 10.29 1.31
C GLU A 54 -8.03 9.81 0.89
N LEU A 55 -7.92 8.98 -0.15
CA LEU A 55 -6.64 8.47 -0.62
C LEU A 55 -5.61 9.59 -0.90
N PRO A 56 -5.95 10.72 -1.55
CA PRO A 56 -5.00 11.82 -1.75
C PRO A 56 -4.50 12.42 -0.43
N HIS A 57 -5.41 12.68 0.52
CA HIS A 57 -5.05 13.24 1.83
C HIS A 57 -4.21 12.26 2.66
N ARG A 58 -4.52 10.96 2.58
CA ARG A 58 -3.75 9.90 3.25
C ARG A 58 -2.32 9.79 2.73
N LEU A 59 -2.10 10.12 1.47
CA LEU A 59 -0.78 10.14 0.82
C LEU A 59 -0.09 11.50 0.88
N ALA A 60 -0.66 12.54 1.50
CA ALA A 60 -0.14 13.91 1.44
C ALA A 60 1.32 14.09 1.90
N ARG A 61 1.87 13.17 2.73
CA ARG A 61 3.28 13.19 3.14
C ARG A 61 4.25 12.85 2.01
N VAL A 62 3.78 12.12 0.99
CA VAL A 62 4.52 11.77 -0.22
C VAL A 62 3.59 12.12 -1.39
N PRO A 63 3.60 13.39 -1.85
CA PRO A 63 2.60 13.88 -2.79
C PRO A 63 2.62 13.01 -4.05
N PRO A 64 1.56 12.22 -4.28
CA PRO A 64 1.51 11.31 -5.42
C PRO A 64 1.29 12.10 -6.71
N THR A 65 1.86 11.64 -7.82
CA THR A 65 1.52 12.20 -9.13
C THR A 65 0.06 11.87 -9.46
N PRO A 66 -0.60 12.63 -10.36
CA PRO A 66 -1.94 12.29 -10.84
C PRO A 66 -2.07 10.85 -11.32
N GLU A 67 -1.05 10.35 -12.03
CA GLU A 67 -1.00 8.99 -12.57
C GLU A 67 -0.85 7.94 -11.46
N THR A 68 -0.18 8.29 -10.37
CA THR A 68 -0.08 7.44 -9.18
C THR A 68 -1.46 7.27 -8.53
N LEU A 69 -2.19 8.37 -8.36
CA LEU A 69 -3.54 8.34 -7.79
C LEU A 69 -4.51 7.58 -8.69
N ASP A 70 -4.43 7.78 -10.00
CA ASP A 70 -5.28 7.09 -10.98
C ASP A 70 -5.07 5.56 -10.93
N LEU A 71 -3.80 5.12 -10.95
CA LEU A 71 -3.46 3.71 -10.82
C LEU A 71 -4.00 3.12 -9.51
N LEU A 72 -3.78 3.80 -8.39
CA LEU A 72 -4.24 3.32 -7.08
C LEU A 72 -5.77 3.26 -6.99
N ASN A 73 -6.49 4.24 -7.53
CA ASN A 73 -7.95 4.21 -7.58
C ASN A 73 -8.47 3.05 -8.41
N GLY A 74 -7.82 2.76 -9.55
CA GLY A 74 -8.16 1.61 -10.38
C GLY A 74 -7.89 0.26 -9.71
N LEU A 75 -6.78 0.14 -8.97
CA LEU A 75 -6.43 -1.09 -8.24
C LEU A 75 -7.30 -1.31 -6.99
N LEU A 76 -7.71 -0.24 -6.32
CA LEU A 76 -8.47 -0.28 -5.07
C LEU A 76 -10.00 -0.22 -5.27
N ALA A 77 -10.48 -0.24 -6.51
CA ALA A 77 -11.91 -0.18 -6.79
C ALA A 77 -12.70 -1.30 -6.07
N TYR A 78 -13.82 -0.90 -5.44
CA TYR A 78 -14.73 -1.81 -4.76
C TYR A 78 -15.32 -2.86 -5.70
N ASP A 79 -15.94 -2.41 -6.79
CA ASP A 79 -16.53 -3.28 -7.79
C ASP A 79 -15.42 -4.03 -8.54
N PRO A 80 -15.33 -5.37 -8.41
CA PRO A 80 -14.31 -6.15 -9.09
C PRO A 80 -14.34 -6.01 -10.61
N ARG A 81 -15.50 -5.68 -11.19
CA ARG A 81 -15.66 -5.49 -12.64
C ARG A 81 -15.04 -4.20 -13.14
N LYS A 82 -14.91 -3.20 -12.26
CA LYS A 82 -14.27 -1.91 -12.55
C LYS A 82 -12.80 -1.88 -12.12
N ARG A 83 -12.37 -2.86 -11.31
CA ARG A 83 -10.99 -2.96 -10.83
C ARG A 83 -10.05 -3.26 -12.00
N LEU A 84 -8.92 -2.55 -12.04
CA LEU A 84 -7.90 -2.76 -13.07
C LEU A 84 -7.46 -4.22 -13.10
N THR A 85 -7.42 -4.78 -14.31
CA THR A 85 -6.81 -6.09 -14.53
C THR A 85 -5.30 -5.97 -14.46
N THR A 86 -4.60 -7.08 -14.20
CA THR A 86 -3.14 -7.10 -14.22
C THR A 86 -2.57 -6.60 -15.55
N ARG A 87 -3.20 -6.98 -16.67
CA ARG A 87 -2.78 -6.57 -18.01
C ARG A 87 -2.87 -5.06 -18.19
N ASP A 88 -3.96 -4.45 -17.74
CA ASP A 88 -4.17 -3.00 -17.88
C ASP A 88 -3.27 -2.22 -16.90
N ALA A 89 -3.10 -2.75 -15.68
CA ALA A 89 -2.26 -2.14 -14.65
C ALA A 89 -0.79 -2.05 -15.08
N VAL A 90 -0.21 -3.10 -15.66
CA VAL A 90 1.21 -3.07 -16.08
C VAL A 90 1.47 -2.14 -17.26
N THR A 91 0.45 -1.82 -18.06
CA THR A 91 0.52 -0.85 -19.16
C THR A 91 0.12 0.57 -18.75
N HIS A 92 -0.14 0.81 -17.47
CA HIS A 92 -0.65 2.08 -16.98
C HIS A 92 0.37 3.22 -17.13
N ALA A 93 -0.13 4.43 -17.39
CA ALA A 93 0.68 5.63 -17.61
C ALA A 93 1.69 5.91 -16.49
N TYR A 94 1.35 5.52 -15.25
CA TYR A 94 2.23 5.58 -14.07
C TYR A 94 3.65 5.04 -14.32
N PHE A 95 3.79 3.94 -15.08
CA PHE A 95 5.09 3.31 -15.33
C PHE A 95 5.90 3.99 -16.45
N THR A 96 5.24 4.84 -17.26
CA THR A 96 5.86 5.54 -18.39
C THR A 96 5.93 7.05 -18.19
N SER A 97 5.21 7.59 -17.20
CA SER A 97 5.21 9.00 -16.83
C SER A 97 6.49 9.35 -16.07
N TRP A 98 6.93 10.59 -16.20
CA TRP A 98 8.05 11.08 -15.41
C TRP A 98 7.62 11.34 -13.95
N PRO A 99 8.45 11.02 -12.94
CA PRO A 99 9.78 10.43 -13.03
C PRO A 99 9.76 8.95 -13.43
N LEU A 100 10.68 8.55 -14.30
CA LEU A 100 10.81 7.15 -14.73
C LEU A 100 11.28 6.27 -13.56
N PRO A 101 10.96 4.95 -13.60
CA PRO A 101 11.45 4.00 -12.62
C PRO A 101 12.97 4.03 -12.49
N GLN A 102 13.46 3.91 -11.26
CA GLN A 102 14.89 3.82 -10.97
C GLN A 102 15.49 2.54 -11.58
N ASP A 103 16.70 2.62 -12.10
CA ASP A 103 17.43 1.46 -12.58
C ASP A 103 17.58 0.42 -11.46
N PRO A 104 17.29 -0.87 -11.71
CA PRO A 104 17.36 -1.89 -10.67
C PRO A 104 18.71 -2.00 -9.96
N ASN A 105 19.82 -1.70 -10.65
CA ASN A 105 21.16 -1.75 -10.06
C ASN A 105 21.44 -0.57 -9.13
N ALA A 106 20.68 0.52 -9.26
CA ALA A 106 20.77 1.66 -8.36
C ALA A 106 19.86 1.52 -7.13
N MET A 107 18.96 0.53 -7.08
CA MET A 107 18.08 0.33 -5.94
C MET A 107 18.88 -0.06 -4.68
N PRO A 108 18.45 0.38 -3.48
CA PRO A 108 19.12 -0.03 -2.24
C PRO A 108 19.06 -1.55 -2.09
N SER A 109 20.22 -2.21 -2.06
CA SER A 109 20.30 -3.64 -1.81
C SER A 109 20.29 -3.94 -0.30
N PHE A 110 19.81 -5.11 0.06
CA PHE A 110 19.69 -5.57 1.45
C PHE A 110 21.05 -5.63 2.20
N ALA A 111 22.17 -5.57 1.48
CA ALA A 111 23.51 -5.74 2.03
C ALA A 111 23.95 -4.61 2.99
N ALA A 112 23.38 -3.41 2.92
CA ALA A 112 23.87 -2.26 3.69
C ALA A 112 23.31 -2.14 5.12
N HIS A 113 22.17 -2.77 5.45
CA HIS A 113 21.53 -2.56 6.76
C HIS A 113 21.54 -3.78 7.70
N SER A 114 21.77 -4.99 7.20
CA SER A 114 21.83 -6.20 8.04
C SER A 114 23.25 -6.66 8.36
N PHE A 115 24.25 -6.33 7.53
CA PHE A 115 25.60 -6.85 7.74
C PHE A 115 26.40 -6.09 8.77
N GLU A 116 26.29 -4.78 8.87
CA GLU A 116 27.12 -3.98 9.78
C GLU A 116 26.84 -4.29 11.26
N LYS A 117 25.57 -4.52 11.62
CA LYS A 117 25.19 -4.82 13.02
C LYS A 117 25.55 -6.25 13.45
N HIS A 118 25.56 -7.21 12.52
CA HIS A 118 25.91 -8.59 12.84
C HIS A 118 27.41 -8.90 12.67
N THR A 119 28.10 -8.23 11.75
CA THR A 119 29.56 -8.37 11.60
C THR A 119 30.31 -7.67 12.74
N ALA A 120 29.93 -6.46 13.15
CA ALA A 120 30.56 -5.80 14.30
C ALA A 120 30.40 -6.59 15.61
N ALA A 121 29.24 -7.21 15.83
CA ALA A 121 29.00 -8.06 16.99
C ALA A 121 29.80 -9.38 16.94
N HIS A 122 29.96 -9.98 15.76
CA HIS A 122 30.71 -11.23 15.58
C HIS A 122 32.22 -11.02 15.65
N VAL A 123 32.74 -9.91 15.10
CA VAL A 123 34.16 -9.54 15.16
C VAL A 123 34.55 -9.16 16.59
N ALA A 124 33.75 -8.36 17.30
CA ALA A 124 34.01 -8.02 18.70
C ALA A 124 33.92 -9.24 19.66
N ALA A 125 33.09 -10.24 19.34
CA ALA A 125 33.02 -11.48 20.09
C ALA A 125 34.23 -12.40 19.81
N ALA A 126 34.72 -12.43 18.56
CA ALA A 126 35.89 -13.20 18.17
C ALA A 126 37.19 -12.62 18.78
N GLU A 127 37.35 -11.29 18.78
CA GLU A 127 38.53 -10.63 19.37
C GLU A 127 38.64 -10.83 20.88
N ARG A 128 37.52 -10.91 21.60
CA ARG A 128 37.49 -11.25 23.03
C ARG A 128 37.86 -12.71 23.33
N TYR A 129 37.71 -13.61 22.36
CA TYR A 129 38.00 -15.03 22.53
C TYR A 129 39.45 -15.39 22.16
N THR A 130 40.09 -14.63 21.26
CA THR A 130 41.45 -14.95 20.79
C THR A 130 42.60 -14.33 21.59
N GLY A 131 42.33 -13.59 22.67
CA GLY A 131 43.35 -13.22 23.66
C GLY A 131 44.62 -12.59 23.10
N ARG A 132 44.50 -11.65 22.14
CA ARG A 132 45.62 -10.78 21.78
C ARG A 132 45.42 -9.43 22.45
N ALA A 133 46.23 -9.19 23.48
CA ALA A 133 46.54 -7.87 24.01
C ALA A 133 47.23 -7.02 22.94
#